data_AF-A0AAD1X8W8-F1
#
_entry.id   AF-A0AAD1X8W8-F1
#
_cell.length_a   1.000
_cell.length_b   1.000
_cell.length_c   1.000
_cell.angle_alpha   90.00
_cell.angle_beta   90.00
_cell.angle_gamma   90.00
#
_symmetry.space_group_name_H-M   'P 1'
#
loop_
_entity.id
_entity.type
_entity.pdbx_description
1 polymer ?
#
loop_
_entity_poly.entity_id
_entity_poly.type
_entity_poly.pdbx_seq_one_letter_code
_entity_poly.pdbx_strand_id
1 'polypeptide(L)'
;MNFSSETESDTESRIESTYPPIIFPMKVLVTCSIWDRDSHGLFDFECDMLKTSDIEIEQDSFIYRTDYGFKVTPIHEVRNLNCYDPQMLGLEPYADIRYRGDYYYIRNLQGVKMNELKQSQYGSLACIWTAANRRERSDFWRVFRDEQSSEKKVIHVLNVGDIVKLGRVQMRVSDIVTEDMIANSRLNSDNKESILSKHEVERLLPKFEESDHKEVKVLQTCITNTQKLRDLNEEARCRICWLDTVSEVNPLISGCDCLGALNLIHYECLRAWILEKVQSTRKSNYCLSYSWKKFICEVCNSLYPMAYKYKNQIYDLVMVPIQKYPYINLESLISPKNTSRFVFQIKIPDFRESTEDNPNLKRKFIIGRGHESDLRVTDISVSRTHTDIIYEKGRFIIEDKLSKFGTLLKV
;
A
#
# COMPACT_ATOMS: atom_id res chain seq x y z
N MET A 1 68.41 -27.74 -47.34
CA MET A 1 68.80 -26.75 -46.32
C MET A 1 67.56 -26.02 -45.86
N ASN A 2 67.50 -25.81 -44.55
CA ASN A 2 66.76 -24.81 -43.79
C ASN A 2 65.34 -25.11 -43.27
N PHE A 3 65.37 -25.28 -41.95
CA PHE A 3 64.46 -25.02 -40.82
C PHE A 3 63.48 -23.83 -40.89
N SER A 4 62.58 -23.86 -39.88
CA SER A 4 61.86 -22.79 -39.13
C SER A 4 60.39 -22.57 -39.54
N SER A 5 59.42 -22.18 -38.71
CA SER A 5 59.27 -21.82 -37.28
C SER A 5 57.75 -21.61 -37.05
N GLU A 6 57.28 -21.67 -35.81
CA GLU A 6 55.90 -21.33 -35.41
C GLU A 6 55.56 -19.85 -35.65
N THR A 7 54.29 -19.55 -35.99
CA THR A 7 53.67 -18.23 -35.79
C THR A 7 52.19 -18.38 -35.46
N GLU A 8 51.77 -17.59 -34.46
CA GLU A 8 50.45 -17.38 -33.91
C GLU A 8 49.39 -16.99 -34.96
N SER A 9 48.15 -17.46 -34.78
CA SER A 9 46.98 -16.96 -35.48
C SER A 9 46.02 -16.30 -34.49
N ASP A 10 45.97 -14.96 -34.52
CA ASP A 10 44.96 -14.14 -33.88
C ASP A 10 43.59 -14.42 -34.50
N THR A 11 42.67 -14.96 -33.70
CA THR A 11 41.23 -14.95 -33.99
C THR A 11 40.57 -13.82 -33.20
N GLU A 12 40.44 -12.64 -33.81
CA GLU A 12 39.51 -11.62 -33.31
C GLU A 12 38.07 -12.08 -33.56
N SER A 13 37.39 -12.46 -32.47
CA SER A 13 36.00 -12.83 -32.43
C SER A 13 35.09 -11.60 -32.60
N ARG A 14 34.45 -11.49 -33.76
CA ARG A 14 33.22 -10.69 -33.94
C ARG A 14 32.09 -11.34 -33.12
N ILE A 15 31.79 -10.80 -31.94
CA ILE A 15 30.53 -11.06 -31.23
C ILE A 15 29.57 -9.92 -31.56
N GLU A 16 28.89 -10.01 -32.70
CA GLU A 16 27.67 -9.24 -32.95
C GLU A 16 26.46 -10.09 -32.55
N SER A 17 26.08 -9.97 -31.28
CA SER A 17 24.80 -10.48 -30.76
C SER A 17 23.88 -9.28 -30.50
N THR A 18 23.35 -8.67 -31.56
CA THR A 18 22.34 -7.61 -31.45
C THR A 18 20.95 -8.21 -31.65
N TYR A 19 20.24 -8.49 -30.55
CA TYR A 19 18.79 -8.70 -30.61
C TYR A 19 18.14 -7.43 -31.16
N PRO A 20 17.17 -7.53 -32.11
CA PRO A 20 16.50 -6.36 -32.65
C PRO A 20 15.76 -5.59 -31.53
N PRO A 21 15.67 -4.25 -31.63
CA PRO A 21 14.92 -3.46 -30.66
C PRO A 21 13.45 -3.89 -30.63
N ILE A 22 12.87 -3.95 -29.43
CA ILE A 22 11.43 -4.18 -29.27
C ILE A 22 10.73 -2.83 -29.47
N ILE A 23 10.13 -2.67 -30.65
CA ILE A 23 9.40 -1.47 -31.07
C ILE A 23 7.95 -1.59 -30.60
N PHE A 24 7.38 -0.46 -30.18
CA PHE A 24 5.98 -0.39 -29.77
C PHE A 24 5.06 -0.37 -30.99
N PRO A 25 3.87 -1.00 -30.92
CA PRO A 25 2.90 -0.95 -32.00
C PRO A 25 2.33 0.46 -32.19
N MET A 26 2.35 1.29 -31.14
CA MET A 26 1.99 2.70 -31.17
C MET A 26 3.00 3.50 -30.36
N LYS A 27 3.27 4.74 -30.76
CA LYS A 27 4.06 5.65 -29.94
C LYS A 27 3.31 5.96 -28.66
N VAL A 28 4.02 5.99 -27.54
CA VAL A 28 3.49 6.41 -26.25
C VAL A 28 4.01 7.81 -25.94
N LEU A 29 3.11 8.76 -25.75
CA LEU A 29 3.45 10.07 -25.23
C LEU A 29 3.48 10.01 -23.71
N VAL A 30 4.62 10.33 -23.11
CA VAL A 30 4.82 10.36 -21.66
C VAL A 30 5.08 11.78 -21.22
N THR A 31 4.14 12.33 -20.46
CA THR A 31 4.32 13.62 -19.79
C THR A 31 5.00 13.40 -18.45
N CYS A 32 6.18 13.98 -18.30
CA CYS A 32 6.94 13.90 -17.06
C CYS A 32 6.96 15.26 -16.37
N SER A 33 6.61 15.32 -15.09
CA SER A 33 6.61 16.55 -14.30
C SER A 33 7.54 16.45 -13.09
N ILE A 34 8.29 17.52 -12.81
CA ILE A 34 9.22 17.62 -11.67
C ILE A 34 8.88 18.85 -10.84
N TRP A 35 8.74 18.64 -9.53
CA TRP A 35 8.73 19.70 -8.54
C TRP A 35 10.17 20.15 -8.22
N ASP A 36 10.41 21.46 -8.24
CA ASP A 36 11.71 22.08 -8.01
C ASP A 36 12.22 21.94 -6.56
N ARG A 37 11.31 21.66 -5.62
CA ARG A 37 11.60 21.53 -4.19
C ARG A 37 11.16 20.18 -3.65
N ASP A 38 12.00 19.61 -2.78
CA ASP A 38 11.57 18.52 -1.91
C ASP A 38 10.46 19.04 -0.99
N SER A 39 9.25 18.54 -1.22
CA SER A 39 8.05 18.91 -0.47
C SER A 39 7.77 17.93 0.66
N HIS A 40 8.80 17.20 1.14
CA HIS A 40 8.71 16.20 2.20
C HIS A 40 7.63 15.14 1.92
N GLY A 41 7.64 14.61 0.69
CA GLY A 41 6.71 13.57 0.23
C GLY A 41 5.31 14.06 -0.16
N LEU A 42 5.14 15.37 -0.37
CA LEU A 42 3.93 15.98 -0.95
C LEU A 42 4.13 16.29 -2.44
N PHE A 43 3.05 16.26 -3.21
CA PHE A 43 3.04 16.57 -4.64
C PHE A 43 2.17 17.81 -4.86
N ASP A 44 2.76 19.01 -4.87
CA ASP A 44 2.01 20.26 -4.93
C ASP A 44 1.52 20.55 -6.36
N PHE A 45 0.30 20.14 -6.69
CA PHE A 45 -0.29 20.35 -8.02
C PHE A 45 -0.75 21.80 -8.26
N GLU A 46 -0.63 22.68 -7.27
CA GLU A 46 -0.85 24.12 -7.39
C GLU A 46 0.47 24.89 -7.51
N CYS A 47 1.60 24.19 -7.69
CA CYS A 47 2.92 24.81 -7.80
C CYS A 47 3.13 25.43 -9.18
N ASP A 48 3.31 26.75 -9.23
CA ASP A 48 3.63 27.50 -10.46
C ASP A 48 5.01 27.15 -11.06
N MET A 49 5.89 26.53 -10.28
CA MET A 49 7.26 26.17 -10.68
C MET A 49 7.38 24.72 -11.18
N LEU A 50 6.26 24.06 -11.47
CA LEU A 50 6.25 22.70 -12.01
C LEU A 50 6.89 22.67 -13.40
N LYS A 51 7.98 21.92 -13.54
CA LYS A 51 8.63 21.70 -14.84
C LYS A 51 8.03 20.46 -15.48
N THR A 52 7.38 20.62 -16.62
CA THR A 52 6.78 19.52 -17.38
C THR A 52 7.49 19.35 -18.72
N SER A 53 7.72 18.11 -19.12
CA SER A 53 8.31 17.74 -20.41
C SER A 53 7.54 16.56 -20.99
N ASP A 54 7.09 16.69 -22.23
CA ASP A 54 6.48 15.60 -22.99
C ASP A 54 7.55 14.85 -23.78
N ILE A 55 7.50 13.53 -23.73
CA ILE A 55 8.48 12.66 -24.36
C ILE A 55 7.76 11.56 -25.14
N GLU A 56 8.00 11.50 -26.45
CA GLU A 56 7.53 10.39 -27.27
C GLU A 56 8.47 9.19 -27.11
N ILE A 57 7.90 8.02 -26.85
CA ILE A 57 8.62 6.76 -26.68
C ILE A 57 8.07 5.75 -27.67
N GLU A 58 8.97 5.24 -28.51
CA GLU A 58 8.62 4.33 -29.62
C GLU A 58 9.10 2.89 -29.38
N GLN A 59 9.86 2.66 -28.31
CA GLN A 59 10.48 1.36 -28.01
C GLN A 59 10.79 1.24 -26.52
N ASP A 60 11.08 0.00 -26.08
CA ASP A 60 11.52 -0.30 -24.72
C ASP A 60 12.65 0.65 -24.30
N SER A 61 12.40 1.49 -23.27
CA SER A 61 13.31 2.59 -22.90
C SER A 61 13.44 2.77 -21.38
N PHE A 62 14.62 3.21 -20.93
CA PHE A 62 14.86 3.68 -19.56
C PHE A 62 14.59 5.18 -19.45
N ILE A 63 14.09 5.59 -18.29
CA ILE A 63 13.85 6.99 -17.92
C ILE A 63 14.82 7.34 -16.79
N TYR A 64 15.61 8.39 -17.00
CA TYR A 64 16.56 8.92 -16.03
C TYR A 64 16.08 10.29 -15.57
N ARG A 65 16.20 10.54 -14.26
CA ARG A 65 16.02 11.88 -13.70
C ARG A 65 17.35 12.62 -13.76
N THR A 66 17.32 13.87 -14.22
CA THR A 66 18.47 14.78 -14.27
C THR A 66 18.13 16.06 -13.50
N ASP A 67 19.12 16.92 -13.25
CA ASP A 67 18.91 18.21 -12.58
C ASP A 67 17.98 19.15 -13.37
N TYR A 68 17.87 18.95 -14.68
CA TYR A 68 17.14 19.83 -15.59
C TYR A 68 15.84 19.23 -16.13
N GLY A 69 15.51 17.97 -15.79
CA GLY A 69 14.36 17.28 -16.37
C GLY A 69 14.53 15.76 -16.40
N PHE A 70 13.97 15.13 -17.43
CA PHE A 70 14.12 13.71 -17.67
C PHE A 70 14.86 13.45 -18.98
N LYS A 71 15.66 12.37 -19.00
CA LYS A 71 16.29 11.84 -20.21
C LYS A 71 15.76 10.43 -20.44
N VAL A 72 15.33 10.15 -21.66
CA VAL A 72 14.90 8.81 -22.07
C VAL A 72 15.99 8.20 -22.95
N THR A 73 16.32 6.94 -22.70
CA THR A 73 17.32 6.22 -23.48
C THR A 73 16.81 4.83 -23.81
N PRO A 74 16.73 4.46 -25.09
CA PRO A 74 16.36 3.11 -25.50
C PRO A 74 17.21 2.03 -24.85
N ILE A 75 16.58 0.93 -24.41
CA ILE A 75 17.29 -0.14 -23.68
C ILE A 75 18.41 -0.76 -24.52
N HIS A 76 18.25 -0.86 -25.83
CA HIS A 76 19.25 -1.45 -26.72
C HIS A 76 20.51 -0.57 -26.82
N GLU A 77 20.37 0.76 -26.76
CA GLU A 77 21.52 1.69 -26.71
C GLU A 77 22.28 1.53 -25.40
N VAL A 78 21.57 1.31 -24.28
CA VAL A 78 22.17 1.06 -22.96
C VAL A 78 22.90 -0.29 -22.89
N ARG A 79 22.46 -1.31 -23.65
CA ARG A 79 23.12 -2.63 -23.66
C ARG A 79 24.50 -2.61 -24.32
N ASN A 80 24.75 -1.64 -25.19
CA ASN A 80 26.04 -1.44 -25.85
C ASN A 80 27.02 -0.59 -25.02
N LEU A 81 26.75 -0.35 -23.74
CA LEU A 81 27.55 0.52 -22.86
C LEU A 81 28.87 -0.10 -22.41
N ASN A 82 29.88 0.10 -23.26
CA ASN A 82 31.13 0.75 -22.87
C ASN A 82 31.07 2.29 -23.06
N CYS A 83 29.91 2.93 -23.30
CA CYS A 83 29.86 4.36 -23.64
C CYS A 83 30.37 5.23 -22.47
N TYR A 84 31.30 6.18 -22.60
CA TYR A 84 31.52 7.27 -23.56
C TYR A 84 30.44 8.37 -23.63
N ASP A 85 29.38 8.31 -22.82
CA ASP A 85 28.63 9.52 -22.46
C ASP A 85 29.01 9.95 -21.02
N PRO A 86 29.91 10.94 -20.85
CA PRO A 86 30.27 11.49 -19.55
C PRO A 86 29.06 11.95 -18.72
N GLN A 87 27.94 12.27 -19.35
CA GLN A 87 26.70 12.70 -18.68
C GLN A 87 25.89 11.53 -18.11
N MET A 88 26.14 10.29 -18.57
CA MET A 88 25.48 9.07 -18.07
C MET A 88 26.25 8.38 -16.94
N LEU A 89 27.53 8.74 -16.75
CA LEU A 89 28.35 8.23 -15.67
C LEU A 89 27.81 8.69 -14.32
N GLY A 90 27.15 7.77 -13.61
CA GLY A 90 26.62 8.00 -12.26
C GLY A 90 25.10 8.24 -12.17
N LEU A 91 24.37 8.26 -13.29
CA LEU A 91 22.91 8.35 -13.27
C LEU A 91 22.27 6.98 -13.03
N GLU A 92 21.42 6.88 -12.02
CA GLU A 92 20.59 5.70 -11.76
C GLU A 92 19.26 5.81 -12.53
N PRO A 93 18.78 4.71 -13.16
CA PRO A 93 17.49 4.72 -13.84
C PRO A 93 16.37 4.96 -12.82
N TYR A 94 15.46 5.86 -13.14
CA TYR A 94 14.31 6.17 -12.30
C TYR A 94 13.15 5.21 -12.57
N ALA A 95 12.88 4.95 -13.84
CA ALA A 95 11.85 4.01 -14.29
C ALA A 95 12.24 3.37 -15.63
N ASP A 96 11.51 2.34 -16.05
CA ASP A 96 11.49 1.91 -17.45
C ASP A 96 10.08 1.70 -17.97
N ILE A 97 9.95 1.81 -19.30
CA ILE A 97 8.71 1.60 -20.03
C ILE A 97 8.92 0.46 -21.01
N ARG A 98 8.01 -0.50 -20.98
CA ARG A 98 8.11 -1.72 -21.78
C ARG A 98 6.78 -2.10 -22.40
N TYR A 99 6.85 -2.60 -23.62
CA TYR A 99 5.69 -3.18 -24.29
C TYR A 99 5.74 -4.71 -24.20
N ARG A 100 4.74 -5.33 -23.57
CA ARG A 100 4.66 -6.80 -23.42
C ARG A 100 3.23 -7.26 -23.61
N GLY A 101 3.03 -8.28 -24.46
CA GLY A 101 1.69 -8.70 -24.88
C GLY A 101 0.99 -7.52 -25.55
N ASP A 102 -0.08 -7.02 -24.94
CA ASP A 102 -0.86 -5.88 -25.44
C ASP A 102 -0.81 -4.64 -24.52
N TYR A 103 0.09 -4.64 -23.53
CA TYR A 103 0.14 -3.58 -22.52
C TYR A 103 1.50 -2.90 -22.45
N TYR A 104 1.45 -1.61 -22.10
CA TYR A 104 2.62 -0.84 -21.69
C TYR A 104 2.76 -0.93 -20.18
N TYR A 105 3.95 -1.31 -19.72
CA TYR A 105 4.29 -1.42 -18.30
C TYR A 105 5.30 -0.35 -17.94
N ILE A 106 5.02 0.39 -16.87
CA ILE A 106 5.98 1.28 -16.22
C ILE A 106 6.48 0.59 -14.96
N ARG A 107 7.80 0.53 -14.76
CA ARG A 107 8.39 -0.06 -13.56
C ARG A 107 9.23 0.96 -12.83
N ASN A 108 9.09 1.01 -11.50
CA ASN A 108 9.95 1.80 -10.63
C ASN A 108 11.32 1.13 -10.50
N LEU A 109 12.39 1.85 -10.85
CA LEU A 109 13.77 1.40 -10.77
C LEU A 109 14.61 2.22 -9.77
N GLN A 110 13.99 3.12 -9.01
CA GLN A 110 14.67 3.96 -8.05
C GLN A 110 15.44 3.13 -7.01
N GLY A 111 16.72 3.44 -6.82
CA GLY A 111 17.61 2.73 -5.88
C GLY A 111 18.24 1.44 -6.43
N VAL A 112 17.99 1.08 -7.70
CA VAL A 112 18.68 0.01 -8.42
C VAL A 112 19.99 0.55 -8.99
N LYS A 113 21.13 0.05 -8.49
CA LYS A 113 22.46 0.49 -8.95
C LYS A 113 22.79 -0.08 -10.31
N MET A 114 23.37 0.73 -11.20
CA MET A 114 23.76 0.32 -12.56
C MET A 114 24.74 -0.87 -12.58
N ASN A 115 25.60 -1.01 -11.58
CA ASN A 115 26.56 -2.13 -11.49
C ASN A 115 25.88 -3.48 -11.17
N GLU A 116 24.74 -3.46 -10.47
CA GLU A 116 23.91 -4.66 -10.23
C GLU A 116 23.22 -5.13 -11.53
N LEU A 117 23.11 -4.26 -12.54
CA LEU A 117 22.64 -4.59 -13.89
C LEU A 117 23.73 -5.22 -14.76
N LYS A 118 25.02 -4.99 -14.46
CA LYS A 118 26.17 -5.44 -15.26
C LYS A 118 26.75 -6.80 -14.84
N GLN A 119 26.49 -7.31 -13.64
CA GLN A 119 27.20 -8.45 -13.05
C GLN A 119 26.77 -9.87 -13.50
N SER A 120 25.78 -10.02 -14.39
CA SER A 120 25.46 -11.36 -14.93
C SER A 120 25.95 -11.47 -16.37
N GLN A 121 26.88 -12.41 -16.62
CA GLN A 121 27.39 -12.80 -17.95
C GLN A 121 26.32 -13.28 -18.96
N TYR A 122 25.05 -13.19 -18.59
CA TYR A 122 23.91 -13.19 -19.50
C TYR A 122 23.06 -11.97 -19.14
N GLY A 123 23.07 -10.95 -19.99
CA GLY A 123 22.28 -9.72 -19.86
C GLY A 123 20.77 -9.96 -19.98
N SER A 124 20.22 -10.84 -19.14
CA SER A 124 18.80 -11.16 -19.11
C SER A 124 18.06 -10.18 -18.21
N LEU A 125 16.85 -9.80 -18.62
CA LEU A 125 15.95 -8.91 -17.88
C LEU A 125 15.54 -9.44 -16.48
N ALA A 126 15.94 -10.66 -16.13
CA ALA A 126 15.68 -11.32 -14.86
C ALA A 126 16.51 -10.77 -13.68
N CYS A 127 17.70 -10.20 -13.93
CA CYS A 127 18.51 -9.58 -12.87
C CYS A 127 17.94 -8.23 -12.41
N ILE A 128 17.38 -7.43 -13.34
CA ILE A 128 16.55 -6.24 -13.00
C ILE A 128 15.42 -6.65 -12.06
N TRP A 129 14.75 -7.76 -12.36
CA TRP A 129 13.65 -8.30 -11.56
C TRP A 129 14.08 -8.67 -10.14
N THR A 130 15.27 -9.26 -10.00
CA THR A 130 15.79 -9.72 -8.70
C THR A 130 16.36 -8.58 -7.85
N ALA A 131 17.03 -7.60 -8.46
CA ALA A 131 17.59 -6.43 -7.77
C ALA A 131 16.49 -5.43 -7.35
N ALA A 132 15.50 -5.18 -8.21
CA ALA A 132 14.37 -4.31 -7.90
C ALA A 132 13.50 -4.82 -6.73
N ASN A 133 13.55 -6.13 -6.40
CA ASN A 133 12.76 -6.75 -5.33
C ASN A 133 13.42 -6.73 -3.93
N ARG A 134 14.66 -6.21 -3.76
CA ARG A 134 15.46 -6.40 -2.52
C ARG A 134 15.58 -5.22 -1.55
N ARG A 135 15.09 -4.01 -1.87
CA ARG A 135 15.26 -2.81 -1.00
C ARG A 135 13.92 -2.15 -0.66
N GLU A 136 13.88 -1.39 0.45
CA GLU A 136 12.76 -0.53 0.83
C GLU A 136 12.46 0.43 -0.33
N ARG A 137 11.46 0.08 -1.14
CA ARG A 137 11.09 0.80 -2.36
C ARG A 137 10.53 2.17 -2.00
N SER A 138 10.81 3.17 -2.84
CA SER A 138 9.90 4.30 -2.95
C SER A 138 8.56 3.77 -3.48
N ASP A 139 7.48 4.00 -2.74
CA ASP A 139 6.16 3.56 -3.13
C ASP A 139 5.76 4.19 -4.48
N PHE A 140 5.23 3.38 -5.40
CA PHE A 140 4.63 3.88 -6.64
C PHE A 140 3.19 4.30 -6.36
N TRP A 141 2.81 5.50 -6.81
CA TRP A 141 1.50 6.06 -6.55
C TRP A 141 0.83 6.43 -7.87
N ARG A 142 -0.38 5.94 -8.09
CA ARG A 142 -1.27 6.41 -9.14
C ARG A 142 -1.98 7.67 -8.65
N VAL A 143 -1.96 8.74 -9.44
CA VAL A 143 -2.63 10.01 -9.14
C VAL A 143 -4.04 9.98 -9.74
N PHE A 144 -5.07 10.35 -8.97
CA PHE A 144 -6.47 10.45 -9.45
C PHE A 144 -7.02 11.83 -9.14
N ARG A 145 -6.22 12.85 -9.43
CA ARG A 145 -6.63 14.24 -9.36
C ARG A 145 -7.05 14.68 -10.74
N ASP A 146 -8.24 15.24 -10.86
CA ASP A 146 -8.71 15.84 -12.11
C ASP A 146 -7.86 17.07 -12.47
N GLU A 147 -7.72 17.31 -13.77
CA GLU A 147 -7.24 18.58 -14.29
C GLU A 147 -8.46 19.48 -14.51
N GLN A 148 -8.34 20.79 -14.20
CA GLN A 148 -9.47 21.73 -14.22
C GLN A 148 -10.17 21.82 -15.60
N SER A 149 -9.48 21.41 -16.68
CA SER A 149 -9.95 21.42 -18.07
C SER A 149 -10.48 20.08 -18.58
N SER A 150 -10.43 19.00 -17.78
CA SER A 150 -10.80 17.67 -18.25
C SER A 150 -12.32 17.40 -18.09
N GLU A 151 -12.98 16.98 -19.16
CA GLU A 151 -14.41 16.58 -19.11
C GLU A 151 -14.60 15.22 -18.41
N LYS A 152 -13.55 14.41 -18.30
CA LYS A 152 -13.59 13.08 -17.67
C LYS A 152 -12.99 13.12 -16.28
N LYS A 153 -13.85 12.94 -15.28
CA LYS A 153 -13.41 12.70 -13.90
C LYS A 153 -12.70 11.37 -13.77
N VAL A 154 -11.53 11.39 -13.14
CA VAL A 154 -10.76 10.20 -12.81
C VAL A 154 -11.33 9.61 -11.52
N ILE A 155 -12.12 8.53 -11.65
CA ILE A 155 -12.72 7.82 -10.52
C ILE A 155 -12.01 6.49 -10.26
N HIS A 156 -12.01 6.04 -9.01
CA HIS A 156 -11.50 4.71 -8.63
C HIS A 156 -12.49 3.99 -7.74
N VAL A 157 -12.77 2.72 -8.06
CA VAL A 157 -13.58 1.84 -7.22
C VAL A 157 -12.67 1.29 -6.12
N LEU A 158 -12.99 1.63 -4.87
CA LEU A 158 -12.21 1.19 -3.71
C LEU A 158 -12.38 -0.32 -3.50
N ASN A 159 -11.26 -1.00 -3.33
CA ASN A 159 -11.20 -2.42 -2.98
C ASN A 159 -10.50 -2.61 -1.64
N VAL A 160 -10.78 -3.73 -0.98
CA VAL A 160 -10.07 -4.11 0.24
C VAL A 160 -8.57 -4.25 -0.06
N GLY A 161 -7.72 -3.67 0.79
CA GLY A 161 -6.27 -3.61 0.59
C GLY A 161 -5.76 -2.32 -0.05
N ASP A 162 -6.62 -1.55 -0.72
CA ASP A 162 -6.24 -0.26 -1.32
C ASP A 162 -5.65 0.68 -0.27
N ILE A 163 -4.51 1.31 -0.59
CA ILE A 163 -3.90 2.35 0.24
C ILE A 163 -4.03 3.69 -0.46
N VAL A 164 -4.85 4.57 0.11
CA VAL A 164 -5.09 5.93 -0.37
C VAL A 164 -4.24 6.90 0.44
N LYS A 165 -3.58 7.85 -0.24
CA LYS A 165 -2.80 8.92 0.38
C LYS A 165 -3.42 10.28 0.07
N LEU A 166 -3.71 11.03 1.13
CA LEU A 166 -4.27 12.38 1.13
C LEU A 166 -3.23 13.30 1.79
N GLY A 167 -2.41 13.99 0.98
CA GLY A 167 -1.25 14.71 1.50
C GLY A 167 -0.27 13.78 2.21
N ARG A 168 0.00 14.01 3.51
CA ARG A 168 0.85 13.13 4.35
C ARG A 168 0.10 11.98 5.01
N VAL A 169 -1.23 11.99 4.97
CA VAL A 169 -2.05 10.98 5.63
C VAL A 169 -2.27 9.82 4.67
N GLN A 170 -2.01 8.60 5.15
CA GLN A 170 -2.28 7.38 4.40
C GLN A 170 -3.34 6.56 5.12
N MET A 171 -4.32 6.08 4.36
CA MET A 171 -5.40 5.24 4.84
C MET A 171 -5.48 3.98 4.00
N ARG A 172 -5.58 2.84 4.66
CA ARG A 172 -5.84 1.55 4.03
C ARG A 172 -7.32 1.23 4.12
N VAL A 173 -7.90 0.69 3.04
CA VAL A 173 -9.21 0.05 3.08
C VAL A 173 -9.04 -1.30 3.77
N SER A 174 -9.47 -1.40 5.03
CA SER A 174 -9.35 -2.62 5.82
C SER A 174 -10.56 -3.54 5.71
N ASP A 175 -11.71 -3.04 5.28
CA ASP A 175 -12.90 -3.87 5.07
C ASP A 175 -13.94 -3.14 4.21
N ILE A 176 -14.69 -3.89 3.41
CA ILE A 176 -15.85 -3.40 2.64
C ILE A 176 -16.95 -4.45 2.75
N VAL A 177 -18.13 -4.01 3.18
CA VAL A 177 -19.35 -4.81 3.11
C VAL A 177 -20.35 -4.10 2.23
N THR A 178 -20.81 -4.79 1.18
CA THR A 178 -21.79 -4.29 0.21
C THR A 178 -23.18 -4.86 0.48
N GLU A 179 -24.17 -4.27 -0.19
CA GLU A 179 -25.55 -4.73 -0.13
C GLU A 179 -25.72 -6.19 -0.59
N ASP A 180 -25.07 -6.58 -1.68
CA ASP A 180 -25.13 -7.95 -2.23
C ASP A 180 -24.60 -8.98 -1.23
N MET A 181 -23.52 -8.64 -0.51
CA MET A 181 -22.95 -9.51 0.53
C MET A 181 -23.95 -9.72 1.68
N ILE A 182 -24.65 -8.65 2.07
CA ILE A 182 -25.69 -8.71 3.11
C ILE A 182 -26.90 -9.53 2.62
N ALA A 183 -27.32 -9.38 1.37
CA ALA A 183 -28.45 -10.13 0.80
C ALA A 183 -28.14 -11.64 0.71
N ASN A 184 -26.97 -12.00 0.17
CA ASN A 184 -26.55 -13.40 0.03
C ASN A 184 -26.39 -14.12 1.38
N SER A 185 -26.00 -13.39 2.44
CA SER A 185 -25.91 -13.96 3.79
C SER A 185 -27.27 -14.43 4.34
N ARG A 186 -28.37 -13.80 3.93
CA ARG A 186 -29.72 -14.12 4.40
C ARG A 186 -30.36 -15.29 3.67
N LEU A 187 -30.04 -15.47 2.38
CA LEU A 187 -30.53 -16.59 1.57
C LEU A 187 -29.91 -17.93 2.02
N ASN A 188 -28.73 -17.90 2.62
CA ASN A 188 -28.11 -19.09 3.20
C ASN A 188 -28.66 -19.48 4.58
N SER A 189 -29.52 -18.64 5.18
CA SER A 189 -30.12 -18.85 6.50
C SER A 189 -31.63 -19.08 6.40
N ASP A 190 -32.06 -20.05 5.59
CA ASP A 190 -33.47 -20.44 5.43
C ASP A 190 -34.05 -21.19 6.65
N ASN A 191 -33.75 -20.71 7.87
CA ASN A 191 -34.57 -20.98 9.04
C ASN A 191 -34.37 -19.91 10.13
N LYS A 192 -35.38 -19.04 10.22
CA LYS A 192 -35.68 -18.04 11.26
C LYS A 192 -34.84 -16.76 11.24
N GLU A 193 -35.56 -15.65 11.42
CA GLU A 193 -35.06 -14.32 11.75
C GLU A 193 -34.12 -14.37 12.97
N SER A 194 -32.86 -14.70 12.78
CA SER A 194 -31.82 -14.55 13.79
C SER A 194 -30.81 -13.52 13.31
N ILE A 195 -30.67 -12.49 14.14
CA ILE A 195 -29.62 -11.48 14.12
C ILE A 195 -28.29 -12.16 13.76
N LEU A 196 -27.64 -11.71 12.67
CA LEU A 196 -26.30 -12.13 12.26
C LEU A 196 -25.39 -12.19 13.48
N SER A 197 -24.96 -13.38 13.87
CA SER A 197 -24.01 -13.53 14.96
C SER A 197 -22.65 -13.00 14.51
N LYS A 198 -21.88 -12.43 15.44
CA LYS A 198 -20.52 -11.93 15.18
C LYS A 198 -19.66 -12.95 14.42
N HIS A 199 -19.85 -14.24 14.72
CA HIS A 199 -19.13 -15.38 14.15
C HIS A 199 -19.51 -15.72 12.69
N GLU A 200 -20.71 -15.35 12.25
CA GLU A 200 -21.15 -15.56 10.86
C GLU A 200 -20.63 -14.47 9.94
N VAL A 201 -20.60 -13.22 10.41
CA VAL A 201 -20.04 -12.13 9.62
C VAL A 201 -18.52 -12.19 9.55
N GLU A 202 -17.85 -12.66 10.61
CA GLU A 202 -16.41 -12.92 10.61
C GLU A 202 -15.99 -14.00 9.59
N ARG A 203 -16.92 -14.89 9.17
CA ARG A 203 -16.72 -15.82 8.05
C ARG A 203 -16.94 -15.20 6.67
N LEU A 204 -17.64 -14.07 6.59
CA LEU A 204 -17.96 -13.33 5.37
C LEU A 204 -16.95 -12.22 5.05
N LEU A 205 -16.15 -11.81 6.05
CA LEU A 205 -14.99 -10.94 5.83
C LEU A 205 -14.03 -11.63 4.85
N PRO A 206 -13.46 -10.92 3.87
CA PRO A 206 -12.38 -11.45 3.05
C PRO A 206 -11.29 -12.01 3.97
N LYS A 207 -10.94 -13.28 3.83
CA LYS A 207 -9.78 -13.84 4.52
C LYS A 207 -8.56 -13.15 3.92
N PHE A 208 -7.99 -12.19 4.64
CA PHE A 208 -6.80 -11.47 4.22
C PHE A 208 -5.67 -12.46 3.90
N GLU A 209 -5.17 -12.41 2.67
CA GLU A 209 -4.11 -13.29 2.23
C GLU A 209 -2.75 -12.79 2.73
N GLU A 210 -1.80 -13.72 2.83
CA GLU A 210 -0.46 -13.48 3.37
C GLU A 210 0.33 -12.40 2.59
N SER A 211 -0.06 -12.09 1.36
CA SER A 211 0.46 -10.99 0.54
C SER A 211 0.09 -9.61 1.06
N ASP A 212 -1.13 -9.45 1.60
CA ASP A 212 -1.72 -8.15 1.94
C ASP A 212 -1.08 -7.51 3.18
N HIS A 213 -0.29 -8.30 3.90
CA HIS A 213 0.39 -7.90 5.12
C HIS A 213 1.92 -7.79 4.96
N LYS A 214 2.50 -8.22 3.84
CA LYS A 214 3.96 -8.18 3.62
C LYS A 214 4.50 -6.76 3.46
N GLU A 215 3.69 -5.84 2.94
CA GLU A 215 4.12 -4.44 2.71
C GLU A 215 3.99 -3.54 3.93
N VAL A 216 3.28 -3.96 4.97
CA VAL A 216 3.18 -3.21 6.22
C VAL A 216 3.99 -3.98 7.27
N LYS A 217 5.00 -3.36 7.89
CA LYS A 217 5.78 -3.93 9.02
C LYS A 217 4.87 -4.18 10.25
N VAL A 218 3.88 -5.07 10.11
CA VAL A 218 2.67 -5.13 10.95
C VAL A 218 2.31 -6.55 11.34
N LEU A 219 2.78 -7.57 10.61
CA LEU A 219 2.72 -8.95 11.08
C LEU A 219 3.99 -9.30 11.82
N GLN A 220 3.87 -9.52 13.12
CA GLN A 220 4.88 -10.27 13.85
C GLN A 220 4.52 -11.75 13.72
N THR A 221 5.46 -12.54 13.19
CA THR A 221 5.35 -14.00 13.27
C THR A 221 5.65 -14.40 14.71
N CYS A 222 4.63 -14.87 15.43
CA CYS A 222 4.79 -15.40 16.76
C CYS A 222 5.38 -16.81 16.65
N ILE A 223 6.71 -16.93 16.71
CA ILE A 223 7.30 -18.16 17.21
C ILE A 223 6.89 -18.18 18.68
N THR A 224 6.16 -19.21 19.11
CA THR A 224 5.86 -19.42 20.52
C THR A 224 7.21 -19.44 21.24
N ASN A 225 7.59 -18.32 21.87
CA ASN A 225 8.88 -18.13 22.55
C ASN A 225 9.11 -19.18 23.66
N THR A 226 8.15 -20.05 23.92
CA THR A 226 8.24 -21.29 24.70
C THR A 226 9.53 -22.09 24.47
N GLN A 227 10.07 -22.17 23.25
CA GLN A 227 11.36 -22.85 23.03
C GLN A 227 12.54 -22.06 23.60
N LYS A 228 12.62 -20.74 23.33
CA LYS A 228 13.67 -19.86 23.89
C LYS A 228 13.58 -19.67 25.40
N LEU A 229 12.37 -19.72 25.97
CA LEU A 229 12.13 -19.55 27.41
C LEU A 229 12.43 -20.82 28.21
N ARG A 230 12.22 -22.01 27.61
CA ARG A 230 12.68 -23.28 28.19
C ARG A 230 14.20 -23.31 28.37
N ASP A 231 14.94 -22.71 27.45
CA ASP A 231 16.39 -22.57 27.55
C ASP A 231 16.83 -21.58 28.66
N LEU A 232 15.93 -20.71 29.14
CA LEU A 232 16.19 -19.67 30.15
C LEU A 232 15.62 -20.01 31.54
N ASN A 233 15.01 -21.20 31.75
CA ASN A 233 14.35 -21.58 33.00
C ASN A 233 13.23 -20.60 33.45
N GLU A 234 12.64 -19.83 32.54
CA GLU A 234 11.51 -18.94 32.83
C GLU A 234 10.17 -19.60 32.47
N GLU A 235 9.21 -19.59 33.40
CA GLU A 235 7.85 -20.06 33.13
C GLU A 235 7.13 -19.12 32.16
N ALA A 236 6.69 -19.65 31.03
CA ALA A 236 5.98 -18.91 29.99
C ALA A 236 4.52 -18.65 30.40
N ARG A 237 4.26 -17.52 31.06
CA ARG A 237 2.93 -17.08 31.50
C ARG A 237 2.56 -15.73 30.92
N CYS A 238 1.27 -15.50 30.72
CA CYS A 238 0.75 -14.20 30.29
C CYS A 238 0.99 -13.13 31.36
N ARG A 239 1.57 -11.99 30.98
CA ARG A 239 1.84 -10.88 31.92
C ARG A 239 0.59 -10.22 32.49
N ILE A 240 -0.57 -10.39 31.84
CA ILE A 240 -1.83 -9.74 32.25
C ILE A 240 -2.62 -10.64 33.20
N CYS A 241 -2.92 -11.87 32.79
CA CYS A 241 -3.73 -12.79 33.60
C CYS A 241 -2.92 -13.77 34.45
N TRP A 242 -1.60 -13.83 34.27
CA TRP A 242 -0.69 -14.72 34.99
C TRP A 242 -0.92 -16.23 34.76
N LEU A 243 -1.76 -16.58 33.80
CA LEU A 243 -2.01 -17.97 33.38
C LEU A 243 -1.06 -18.38 32.25
N ASP A 244 -0.79 -19.67 32.16
CA ASP A 244 0.03 -20.36 31.14
C ASP A 244 -0.83 -21.15 30.13
N THR A 245 -2.15 -21.03 30.22
CA THR A 245 -3.12 -21.75 29.36
C THR A 245 -3.08 -21.25 27.92
N VAL A 246 -2.44 -22.01 27.03
CA VAL A 246 -2.37 -21.68 25.59
C VAL A 246 -3.39 -22.49 24.81
N SER A 247 -4.13 -21.84 23.91
CA SER A 247 -5.01 -22.52 22.93
C SER A 247 -4.81 -21.98 21.52
N GLU A 248 -5.43 -22.63 20.53
CA GLU A 248 -5.44 -22.09 19.16
C GLU A 248 -6.26 -20.81 19.06
N VAL A 249 -7.34 -20.64 19.81
CA VAL A 249 -8.15 -19.41 19.76
C VAL A 249 -7.58 -18.27 20.59
N ASN A 250 -6.80 -18.62 21.62
CA ASN A 250 -6.18 -17.66 22.53
C ASN A 250 -4.71 -18.02 22.78
N PRO A 251 -3.83 -17.80 21.78
CA PRO A 251 -2.42 -18.13 21.90
C PRO A 251 -1.67 -17.13 22.77
N LEU A 252 -0.50 -17.56 23.28
CA LEU A 252 0.47 -16.69 23.94
C LEU A 252 1.37 -16.06 22.88
N ILE A 253 1.28 -14.74 22.74
CA ILE A 253 1.94 -13.94 21.70
C ILE A 253 2.99 -13.00 22.31
N SER A 254 4.00 -12.66 21.51
CA SER A 254 5.00 -11.64 21.88
C SER A 254 4.42 -10.26 21.65
N GLY A 255 3.95 -9.61 22.72
CA GLY A 255 3.27 -8.32 22.63
C GLY A 255 4.18 -7.15 22.29
N CYS A 256 5.45 -7.18 22.71
CA CYS A 256 6.35 -6.03 22.62
C CYS A 256 7.82 -6.45 22.73
N ASP A 257 8.73 -5.47 22.71
CA ASP A 257 10.18 -5.69 22.83
C ASP A 257 10.67 -5.88 24.29
N CYS A 258 9.77 -6.18 25.22
CA CYS A 258 10.17 -6.47 26.60
C CYS A 258 10.98 -7.78 26.71
N LEU A 259 11.78 -7.90 27.76
CA LEU A 259 12.60 -9.09 28.02
C LEU A 259 11.84 -10.13 28.87
N GLY A 260 12.14 -11.41 28.64
CA GLY A 260 11.61 -12.54 29.40
C GLY A 260 10.09 -12.66 29.32
N ALA A 261 9.48 -13.20 30.38
CA ALA A 261 8.03 -13.38 30.50
C ALA A 261 7.19 -12.10 30.33
N LEU A 262 7.78 -10.90 30.48
CA LEU A 262 7.07 -9.62 30.32
C LEU A 262 6.65 -9.30 28.87
N ASN A 263 7.24 -9.99 27.88
CA ASN A 263 6.76 -9.88 26.48
C ASN A 263 5.59 -10.80 26.16
N LEU A 264 5.28 -11.78 27.01
CA LEU A 264 4.28 -12.80 26.72
C LEU A 264 2.90 -12.34 27.18
N ILE A 265 1.95 -12.32 26.26
CA ILE A 265 0.57 -11.91 26.54
C ILE A 265 -0.37 -12.84 25.79
N HIS A 266 -1.47 -13.26 26.39
CA HIS A 266 -2.54 -13.93 25.65
C HIS A 266 -3.16 -12.95 24.65
N TYR A 267 -3.50 -13.45 23.46
CA TYR A 267 -4.18 -12.66 22.43
C TYR A 267 -5.42 -11.95 22.98
N GLU A 268 -6.31 -12.67 23.67
CA GLU A 268 -7.54 -12.08 24.21
C GLU A 268 -7.26 -11.06 25.32
N CYS A 269 -6.24 -11.28 26.15
CA CYS A 269 -5.85 -10.33 27.19
C CYS A 269 -5.32 -9.04 26.57
N LEU A 270 -4.44 -9.13 25.56
CA LEU A 270 -3.92 -7.97 24.87
C LEU A 270 -5.04 -7.23 24.12
N ARG A 271 -5.92 -7.98 23.45
CA ARG A 271 -7.08 -7.43 22.74
C ARG A 271 -8.02 -6.69 23.68
N ALA A 272 -8.40 -7.29 24.81
CA ALA A 272 -9.25 -6.64 25.81
C ALA A 272 -8.61 -5.36 26.35
N TRP A 273 -7.32 -5.42 26.69
CA TRP A 273 -6.56 -4.25 27.15
C TRP A 273 -6.53 -3.13 26.11
N ILE A 274 -6.30 -3.45 24.84
CA ILE A 274 -6.31 -2.48 23.73
C ILE A 274 -7.70 -1.87 23.54
N LEU A 275 -8.77 -2.68 23.62
CA LEU A 275 -10.15 -2.21 23.48
C LEU A 275 -10.55 -1.23 24.59
N GLU A 276 -10.09 -1.44 25.82
CA GLU A 276 -10.31 -0.50 26.92
C GLU A 276 -9.58 0.84 26.71
N LYS A 277 -8.50 0.84 25.92
CA LYS A 277 -7.75 2.07 25.57
C LYS A 277 -8.39 2.87 24.43
N VAL A 278 -9.54 2.46 23.89
CA VAL A 278 -10.31 3.28 22.93
C VAL A 278 -10.70 4.59 23.63
N GLN A 279 -10.05 5.69 23.26
CA GLN A 279 -10.22 6.95 23.98
C GLN A 279 -11.42 7.75 23.50
N SER A 280 -11.77 7.64 22.22
CA SER A 280 -12.88 8.38 21.66
C SER A 280 -13.52 7.59 20.53
N THR A 281 -14.84 7.43 20.63
CA THR A 281 -15.68 7.06 19.50
C THR A 281 -16.49 8.28 19.10
N ARG A 282 -16.18 8.89 17.96
CA ARG A 282 -17.08 9.91 17.39
C ARG A 282 -18.15 9.18 16.59
N LYS A 283 -19.41 9.51 16.83
CA LYS A 283 -20.54 8.90 16.14
C LYS A 283 -21.34 9.97 15.44
N SER A 284 -21.45 9.84 14.13
CA SER A 284 -22.52 10.45 13.34
C SER A 284 -23.42 9.34 12.77
N ASN A 285 -24.51 9.73 12.14
CA ASN A 285 -25.43 8.78 11.51
C ASN A 285 -24.74 7.94 10.41
N TYR A 286 -23.72 8.50 9.76
CA TYR A 286 -23.06 7.88 8.61
C TYR A 286 -21.55 7.62 8.80
N CYS A 287 -20.96 8.04 9.91
CA CYS A 287 -19.54 7.85 10.18
C CYS A 287 -19.30 7.48 11.64
N LEU A 288 -18.48 6.44 11.87
CA LEU A 288 -17.97 6.06 13.18
C LEU A 288 -16.45 6.21 13.15
N SER A 289 -15.88 6.95 14.09
CA SER A 289 -14.43 7.12 14.19
C SER A 289 -13.93 6.54 15.50
N TYR A 290 -13.07 5.53 15.42
CA TYR A 290 -12.43 4.88 16.55
C TYR A 290 -10.99 5.37 16.65
N SER A 291 -10.59 5.85 17.82
CA SER A 291 -9.22 6.32 18.07
C SER A 291 -8.60 5.64 19.28
N TRP A 292 -7.42 5.08 19.08
CA TRP A 292 -6.54 4.58 20.12
C TRP A 292 -5.30 5.48 20.17
N LYS A 293 -5.13 6.26 21.25
CA LYS A 293 -3.88 6.99 21.47
C LYS A 293 -2.89 6.08 22.21
N LYS A 294 -1.62 6.11 21.79
CA LYS A 294 -0.53 5.31 22.36
C LYS A 294 -0.76 3.81 22.18
N PHE A 295 -0.75 3.34 20.93
CA PHE A 295 -0.72 1.91 20.59
C PHE A 295 0.68 1.32 20.82
N ILE A 296 1.23 1.55 22.02
CA ILE A 296 2.60 1.22 22.42
C ILE A 296 2.58 0.53 23.78
N CYS A 297 3.60 -0.27 24.05
CA CYS A 297 3.81 -0.85 25.37
C CYS A 297 4.16 0.22 26.41
N GLU A 298 3.51 0.14 27.56
CA GLU A 298 3.72 1.04 28.70
C GLU A 298 5.08 0.89 29.39
N VAL A 299 5.80 -0.20 29.12
CA VAL A 299 7.12 -0.48 29.69
C VAL A 299 8.23 -0.09 28.72
N CYS A 300 8.26 -0.69 27.53
CA CYS A 300 9.34 -0.47 26.56
C CYS A 300 9.01 0.57 25.47
N ASN A 301 7.79 1.11 25.42
CA ASN A 301 7.31 2.05 24.39
C ASN A 301 7.33 1.51 22.95
N SER A 302 7.59 0.21 22.73
CA SER A 302 7.50 -0.40 21.40
C SER A 302 6.04 -0.43 20.93
N LEU A 303 5.82 -0.30 19.63
CA LEU A 303 4.48 -0.39 19.04
C LEU A 303 3.94 -1.81 19.18
N TYR A 304 2.66 -1.95 19.51
CA TYR A 304 1.99 -3.23 19.33
C TYR A 304 1.75 -3.46 17.82
N PRO A 305 2.01 -4.67 17.29
CA PRO A 305 1.54 -5.10 15.97
C PRO A 305 0.03 -4.94 15.81
N MET A 306 -0.48 -4.74 14.59
CA MET A 306 -1.95 -4.65 14.38
C MET A 306 -2.59 -6.03 14.36
N ALA A 307 -1.84 -7.01 13.89
CA ALA A 307 -2.24 -8.39 13.83
C ALA A 307 -1.05 -9.29 14.13
N TYR A 308 -1.32 -10.46 14.67
CA TYR A 308 -0.32 -11.49 14.88
C TYR A 308 -0.59 -12.66 13.96
N LYS A 309 0.48 -13.19 13.35
CA LYS A 309 0.39 -14.49 12.72
C LYS A 309 0.84 -15.54 13.71
N TYR A 310 -0.04 -16.47 14.03
CA TYR A 310 0.30 -17.64 14.86
C TYR A 310 -0.17 -18.90 14.13
N LYS A 311 0.77 -19.83 13.89
CA LYS A 311 0.61 -20.93 12.93
C LYS A 311 0.12 -20.40 11.56
N ASN A 312 -1.01 -20.88 11.06
CA ASN A 312 -1.65 -20.44 9.82
C ASN A 312 -2.87 -19.53 10.04
N GLN A 313 -2.99 -18.93 11.23
CA GLN A 313 -4.09 -18.02 11.56
C GLN A 313 -3.57 -16.61 11.83
N ILE A 314 -4.36 -15.62 11.44
CA ILE A 314 -4.11 -14.20 11.68
C ILE A 314 -5.07 -13.74 12.79
N TYR A 315 -4.53 -13.04 13.77
CA TYR A 315 -5.24 -12.57 14.95
C TYR A 315 -5.20 -11.04 15.00
N ASP A 316 -6.29 -10.39 14.62
CA ASP A 316 -6.39 -8.93 14.62
C ASP A 316 -6.61 -8.38 16.03
N LEU A 317 -5.83 -7.37 16.41
CA LEU A 317 -5.99 -6.69 17.71
C LEU A 317 -7.04 -5.57 17.65
N VAL A 318 -7.20 -4.96 16.48
CA VAL A 318 -8.13 -3.84 16.26
C VAL A 318 -9.38 -4.38 15.58
N MET A 319 -10.47 -4.43 16.32
CA MET A 319 -11.76 -4.87 15.79
C MET A 319 -12.79 -3.76 15.89
N VAL A 320 -13.39 -3.42 14.76
CA VAL A 320 -14.50 -2.48 14.67
C VAL A 320 -15.82 -3.26 14.62
N PRO A 321 -16.90 -2.78 15.26
CA PRO A 321 -18.20 -3.42 15.15
C PRO A 321 -18.66 -3.56 13.69
N ILE A 322 -19.09 -4.76 13.36
CA ILE A 322 -19.79 -5.08 12.13
C ILE A 322 -21.12 -4.34 12.08
N GLN A 323 -21.49 -3.85 10.89
CA GLN A 323 -22.78 -3.19 10.67
C GLN A 323 -23.77 -4.09 9.93
N LYS A 324 -25.08 -3.84 10.11
CA LYS A 324 -26.17 -4.57 9.43
C LYS A 324 -26.50 -4.02 8.03
N TYR A 325 -25.71 -3.05 7.58
CA TYR A 325 -25.90 -2.23 6.39
C TYR A 325 -24.54 -1.99 5.73
N PRO A 326 -24.48 -1.61 4.45
CA PRO A 326 -23.22 -1.43 3.74
C PRO A 326 -22.29 -0.44 4.44
N TYR A 327 -21.01 -0.76 4.48
CA TYR A 327 -19.98 0.07 5.09
C TYR A 327 -18.60 -0.15 4.47
N ILE A 328 -17.71 0.81 4.67
CA ILE A 328 -16.29 0.74 4.36
C ILE A 328 -15.47 1.19 5.57
N ASN A 329 -14.44 0.41 5.91
CA ASN A 329 -13.48 0.74 6.96
C ASN A 329 -12.20 1.30 6.34
N LEU A 330 -11.81 2.49 6.80
CA LEU A 330 -10.57 3.18 6.45
C LEU A 330 -9.68 3.25 7.69
N GLU A 331 -8.55 2.56 7.64
CA GLU A 331 -7.59 2.53 8.73
C GLU A 331 -6.39 3.44 8.44
N SER A 332 -6.07 4.33 9.37
CA SER A 332 -4.86 5.14 9.30
C SER A 332 -3.62 4.27 9.46
N LEU A 333 -2.66 4.41 8.54
CA LEU A 333 -1.34 3.82 8.70
C LEU A 333 -0.58 4.54 9.82
N ILE A 334 0.13 3.78 10.67
CA ILE A 334 1.01 4.36 11.68
C ILE A 334 2.23 4.97 11.00
N SER A 335 2.66 6.10 11.56
CA SER A 335 3.97 6.67 11.27
C SER A 335 4.79 6.78 12.57
N PRO A 336 6.13 6.83 12.50
CA PRO A 336 6.96 7.05 13.69
C PRO A 336 6.60 8.34 14.46
N LYS A 337 6.05 9.33 13.76
CA LYS A 337 5.61 10.61 14.33
C LYS A 337 4.19 10.56 14.92
N ASN A 338 3.39 9.56 14.54
CA ASN A 338 2.03 9.38 15.03
C ASN A 338 1.74 7.89 15.28
N THR A 339 1.86 7.52 16.55
CA THR A 339 1.59 6.17 17.07
C THR A 339 0.12 5.95 17.44
N SER A 340 -0.74 6.94 17.19
CA SER A 340 -2.17 6.80 17.38
C SER A 340 -2.77 6.06 16.19
N ARG A 341 -3.69 5.15 16.49
CA ARG A 341 -4.46 4.42 15.49
C ARG A 341 -5.83 5.07 15.33
N PHE A 342 -6.28 5.15 14.09
CA PHE A 342 -7.61 5.62 13.75
C PHE A 342 -8.23 4.64 12.77
N VAL A 343 -9.46 4.19 13.06
CA VAL A 343 -10.29 3.49 12.09
C VAL A 343 -11.56 4.29 11.91
N PHE A 344 -11.85 4.64 10.66
CA PHE A 344 -13.05 5.34 10.26
C PHE A 344 -13.95 4.39 9.51
N GLN A 345 -15.18 4.23 9.97
CA GLN A 345 -16.19 3.40 9.31
C GLN A 345 -17.26 4.32 8.73
N ILE A 346 -17.30 4.41 7.40
CA ILE A 346 -18.35 5.10 6.66
C ILE A 346 -19.45 4.08 6.39
N LYS A 347 -20.69 4.44 6.70
CA LYS A 347 -21.78 3.47 6.80
C LYS A 347 -23.09 4.04 6.24
N ILE A 348 -23.92 3.16 5.68
CA ILE A 348 -25.09 3.55 4.91
C ILE A 348 -26.35 2.92 5.52
N PRO A 349 -26.85 3.44 6.65
CA PRO A 349 -27.97 2.84 7.37
C PRO A 349 -29.24 2.78 6.51
N ASP A 350 -29.46 3.80 5.69
CA ASP A 350 -30.69 3.99 4.93
C ASP A 350 -30.58 3.36 3.52
N PHE A 351 -29.68 2.39 3.32
CA PHE A 351 -29.37 1.87 1.97
C PHE A 351 -30.56 1.27 1.21
N ARG A 352 -31.62 0.87 1.94
CA ARG A 352 -32.82 0.22 1.44
C ARG A 352 -33.93 1.17 1.02
N GLU A 353 -33.82 2.44 1.35
CA GLU A 353 -34.78 3.44 0.87
C GLU A 353 -34.55 3.64 -0.62
N SER A 354 -35.61 3.53 -1.43
CA SER A 354 -35.55 3.63 -2.88
C SER A 354 -34.94 4.98 -3.29
N THR A 355 -33.94 4.91 -4.17
CA THR A 355 -33.19 6.08 -4.64
C THR A 355 -34.03 7.04 -5.49
N GLU A 356 -35.15 6.57 -6.04
CA GLU A 356 -36.08 7.39 -6.83
C GLU A 356 -37.07 8.18 -5.97
N ASP A 357 -37.40 7.71 -4.76
CA ASP A 357 -38.46 8.29 -3.93
C ASP A 357 -37.94 9.14 -2.76
N ASN A 358 -36.64 9.10 -2.42
CA ASN A 358 -36.07 9.91 -1.35
C ASN A 358 -34.79 10.67 -1.78
N PRO A 359 -34.90 11.94 -2.25
CA PRO A 359 -33.76 12.74 -2.68
C PRO A 359 -32.79 13.13 -1.55
N ASN A 360 -33.12 12.86 -0.28
CA ASN A 360 -32.30 13.21 0.88
C ASN A 360 -31.33 12.09 1.31
N LEU A 361 -31.26 10.98 0.57
CA LEU A 361 -30.44 9.84 0.96
C LEU A 361 -28.95 10.14 0.80
N LYS A 362 -28.20 10.11 1.91
CA LYS A 362 -26.77 10.41 1.89
C LYS A 362 -25.96 9.24 1.31
N ARG A 363 -25.51 9.39 0.06
CA ARG A 363 -24.61 8.45 -0.63
C ARG A 363 -23.18 8.97 -0.83
N LYS A 364 -22.96 10.24 -0.50
CA LYS A 364 -21.71 10.96 -0.72
C LYS A 364 -21.14 11.43 0.62
N PHE A 365 -19.87 11.14 0.85
CA PHE A 365 -19.18 11.40 2.12
C PHE A 365 -17.92 12.21 1.88
N ILE A 366 -17.89 13.42 2.45
CA ILE A 366 -16.80 14.36 2.24
C ILE A 366 -15.65 14.05 3.19
N ILE A 367 -14.45 13.87 2.63
CA ILE A 367 -13.21 13.73 3.38
C ILE A 367 -12.37 14.99 3.21
N GLY A 368 -11.90 15.57 4.31
CA GLY A 368 -11.08 16.77 4.28
C GLY A 368 -10.75 17.29 5.66
N ARG A 369 -9.98 18.38 5.75
CA ARG A 369 -9.68 19.03 7.03
C ARG A 369 -10.73 20.04 7.50
N GLY A 370 -11.68 20.35 6.62
CA GLY A 370 -12.75 21.31 6.87
C GLY A 370 -13.67 20.88 8.01
N HIS A 371 -14.45 21.82 8.52
CA HIS A 371 -15.46 21.52 9.54
C HIS A 371 -16.70 20.84 8.94
N GLU A 372 -16.97 21.10 7.65
CA GLU A 372 -18.08 20.50 6.89
C GLU A 372 -17.79 19.08 6.38
N SER A 373 -16.61 18.52 6.67
CA SER A 373 -16.24 17.17 6.24
C SER A 373 -16.91 16.10 7.10
N ASP A 374 -17.47 15.08 6.47
CA ASP A 374 -18.02 13.89 7.15
C ASP A 374 -16.94 13.09 7.87
N LEU A 375 -15.76 12.98 7.23
CA LEU A 375 -14.56 12.44 7.81
C LEU A 375 -13.52 13.55 7.87
N ARG A 376 -13.36 14.13 9.07
CA ARG A 376 -12.40 15.21 9.29
C ARG A 376 -11.00 14.67 9.55
N VAL A 377 -10.07 15.02 8.67
CA VAL A 377 -8.64 14.73 8.80
C VAL A 377 -7.89 16.00 9.16
N THR A 378 -7.29 16.07 10.35
CA THR A 378 -6.75 17.33 10.88
C THR A 378 -5.42 17.78 10.28
N ASP A 379 -4.76 16.94 9.49
CA ASP A 379 -3.45 17.26 8.91
C ASP A 379 -3.53 18.46 7.95
N ILE A 380 -2.56 19.38 8.07
CA ILE A 380 -2.52 20.62 7.30
C ILE A 380 -2.31 20.41 5.79
N SER A 381 -1.76 19.26 5.39
CA SER A 381 -1.58 18.89 3.99
C SER A 381 -2.84 18.31 3.35
N VAL A 382 -3.94 18.18 4.09
CA VAL A 382 -5.22 17.77 3.52
C VAL A 382 -6.02 19.03 3.15
N SER A 383 -6.55 19.13 1.93
CA SER A 383 -7.50 20.20 1.56
C SER A 383 -8.73 20.25 2.47
N ARG A 384 -9.39 21.42 2.57
CA ARG A 384 -10.63 21.58 3.37
C ARG A 384 -11.71 20.59 2.93
N THR A 385 -11.87 20.46 1.62
CA THR A 385 -12.63 19.42 0.92
C THR A 385 -11.62 18.74 0.00
N HIS A 386 -11.22 17.52 0.31
CA HIS A 386 -10.11 16.86 -0.38
C HIS A 386 -10.60 15.82 -1.37
N THR A 387 -11.46 14.92 -0.92
CA THR A 387 -12.01 13.84 -1.74
C THR A 387 -13.40 13.49 -1.25
N ASP A 388 -14.21 12.92 -2.13
CA ASP A 388 -15.51 12.37 -1.81
C ASP A 388 -15.47 10.85 -1.96
N ILE A 389 -16.01 10.13 -0.97
CA ILE A 389 -16.37 8.71 -1.14
C ILE A 389 -17.85 8.63 -1.46
N ILE A 390 -18.17 7.99 -2.57
CA ILE A 390 -19.52 7.87 -3.12
C ILE A 390 -19.90 6.39 -3.14
N TYR A 391 -21.08 6.06 -2.62
CA TYR A 391 -21.65 4.73 -2.77
C TYR A 391 -22.69 4.70 -3.87
N GLU A 392 -22.37 4.02 -4.96
CA GLU A 392 -23.23 3.91 -6.14
C GLU A 392 -23.18 2.47 -6.68
N LYS A 393 -24.35 1.93 -7.08
CA LYS A 393 -24.45 0.59 -7.70
C LYS A 393 -23.73 -0.51 -6.89
N GLY A 394 -23.91 -0.48 -5.56
CA GLY A 394 -23.33 -1.48 -4.65
C GLY A 394 -21.83 -1.31 -4.37
N ARG A 395 -21.19 -0.23 -4.83
CA ARG A 395 -19.73 -0.05 -4.76
C ARG A 395 -19.35 1.29 -4.14
N PHE A 396 -18.22 1.30 -3.44
CA PHE A 396 -17.59 2.53 -2.95
C PHE A 396 -16.60 3.06 -3.99
N ILE A 397 -16.75 4.33 -4.35
CA ILE A 397 -15.96 5.03 -5.36
C ILE A 397 -15.31 6.24 -4.69
N ILE A 398 -14.05 6.53 -5.00
CA ILE A 398 -13.34 7.73 -4.54
C ILE A 398 -13.15 8.72 -5.70
N GLU A 399 -13.42 10.00 -5.43
CA GLU A 399 -13.26 11.13 -6.36
C GLU A 399 -12.46 12.25 -5.69
N ASP A 400 -11.36 12.71 -6.29
CA ASP A 400 -10.62 13.87 -5.80
C ASP A 400 -11.37 15.19 -6.07
N LYS A 401 -11.29 16.15 -5.14
CA LYS A 401 -11.95 17.46 -5.26
C LYS A 401 -10.98 18.58 -5.55
N LEU A 402 -10.15 18.39 -6.58
CA LEU A 402 -9.08 19.30 -7.00
C LEU A 402 -8.18 19.64 -5.81
N SER A 403 -7.80 18.61 -5.05
CA SER A 403 -7.02 18.81 -3.84
C SER A 403 -5.62 19.35 -4.18
N LYS A 404 -5.06 20.18 -3.30
CA LYS A 404 -3.76 20.82 -3.55
C LYS A 404 -2.64 19.81 -3.78
N PHE A 405 -2.64 18.74 -2.97
CA PHE A 405 -1.58 17.73 -2.98
C PHE A 405 -1.98 16.42 -3.66
N GLY A 406 -3.16 16.38 -4.28
CA GLY A 406 -3.72 15.20 -4.93
C GLY A 406 -4.18 14.09 -3.99
N THR A 407 -5.10 13.28 -4.51
CA THR A 407 -5.45 11.97 -3.98
C THR A 407 -4.68 10.90 -4.76
N LEU A 408 -3.96 10.05 -4.03
CA LEU A 408 -3.07 9.05 -4.60
C LEU A 408 -3.46 7.65 -4.14
N LEU A 409 -3.35 6.65 -5.01
CA LEU A 409 -3.49 5.23 -4.66
C LEU A 409 -2.14 4.54 -4.81
N LYS A 410 -1.75 3.73 -3.83
CA LYS A 410 -0.56 2.90 -3.92
C LYS A 410 -0.75 1.82 -5.00
N VAL A 411 0.28 1.55 -5.81
CA VAL A 411 0.27 0.58 -6.92
C VAL A 411 1.18 -0.60 -6.62
#